data_AF-A0AA51KZB4-F1
#
_entry.id   AF-A0AA51KZB4-F1
#
_cell.length_a   1.000
_cell.length_b   1.000
_cell.length_c   1.000
_cell.angle_alpha   90.00
_cell.angle_beta   90.00
_cell.angle_gamma   90.00
#
_symmetry.space_group_name_H-M   'P 1'
#
loop_
_entity.id
_entity.type
_entity.pdbx_description
1 polymer ?
#
loop_
_entity_poly.entity_id
_entity_poly.type
_entity_poly.pdbx_seq_one_letter_code
_entity_poly.pdbx_strand_id
1 'polypeptide(L)'
;MEVSKLKQCIAVSKVILSTDVIKEVEHYFNHSEYEMAFEGLLIELTKLGKYPLGFNFLEWKALGEHFKLDKESVFDVSIWTKFLNWGKDYLDQYR
;
A
#
# COMPACT_ATOMS: atom_id res chain seq x y z
N MET A 1 8.92 -9.04 -11.11
CA MET A 1 9.32 -7.61 -11.07
C MET A 1 8.52 -6.85 -10.01
N GLU A 2 7.34 -7.34 -9.65
CA GLU A 2 6.30 -6.73 -8.84
C GLU A 2 6.52 -7.00 -7.35
N VAL A 3 7.03 -8.19 -7.00
CA VAL A 3 7.53 -8.50 -5.65
C VAL A 3 8.66 -7.54 -5.24
N SER A 4 9.54 -7.17 -6.18
CA SER A 4 10.60 -6.17 -5.94
C SER A 4 10.02 -4.78 -5.69
N LYS A 5 8.94 -4.40 -6.40
CA LYS A 5 8.22 -3.14 -6.18
C LYS A 5 7.53 -3.13 -4.82
N LEU A 6 6.86 -4.21 -4.44
CA LEU A 6 6.25 -4.34 -3.11
C LEU A 6 7.29 -4.19 -2.00
N LYS A 7 8.45 -4.83 -2.14
CA LYS A 7 9.57 -4.68 -1.19
C LYS A 7 10.04 -3.22 -1.08
N GLN A 8 10.06 -2.48 -2.20
CA GLN A 8 10.38 -1.05 -2.19
C GLN A 8 9.29 -0.23 -1.49
N CYS A 9 8.00 -0.50 -1.76
CA CYS A 9 6.87 0.14 -1.05
C CYS A 9 6.98 -0.05 0.46
N ILE A 10 7.27 -1.28 0.92
CA ILE A 10 7.50 -1.57 2.35
C ILE A 10 8.70 -0.76 2.86
N ALA A 11 9.81 -0.74 2.13
CA ALA A 11 11.02 -0.03 2.55
C ALA A 11 10.81 1.48 2.71
N VAL A 12 10.15 2.15 1.76
CA VAL A 12 9.89 3.60 1.86
C VAL A 12 8.85 3.95 2.94
N SER A 13 7.98 3.00 3.28
CA SER A 13 6.94 3.20 4.30
C SER A 13 7.47 3.08 5.74
N LYS A 14 8.64 2.45 5.94
CA LYS A 14 9.32 2.34 7.25
C LYS A 14 9.61 3.69 7.91
N VAL A 15 9.67 4.76 7.13
CA VAL A 15 9.92 6.13 7.64
C VAL A 15 8.68 6.70 8.34
N ILE A 16 7.50 6.17 8.04
CA ILE A 16 6.21 6.72 8.48
C ILE A 16 5.46 5.76 9.40
N LEU A 17 5.51 4.46 9.09
CA LEU A 17 4.83 3.42 9.84
C LEU A 17 5.63 2.97 11.06
N SER A 18 4.93 2.51 12.09
CA SER A 18 5.57 1.95 13.27
C SER A 18 6.27 0.63 12.94
N THR A 19 7.27 0.28 13.74
CA THR A 19 8.01 -0.98 13.59
C THR A 19 7.09 -2.20 13.65
N ASP A 20 6.04 -2.17 14.47
CA ASP A 20 5.13 -3.31 14.63
C ASP A 20 4.26 -3.52 13.38
N VAL A 21 3.75 -2.44 12.80
CA VAL A 21 3.02 -2.48 11.52
C VAL A 21 3.90 -3.03 10.40
N ILE A 22 5.15 -2.56 10.32
CA ILE A 22 6.10 -3.05 9.29
C ILE A 22 6.40 -4.53 9.48
N LYS A 23 6.57 -5.01 10.71
CA LYS A 23 6.80 -6.44 10.98
C LYS A 23 5.64 -7.30 10.53
N GLU A 24 4.40 -6.86 10.73
CA GLU A 24 3.22 -7.57 10.27
C GLU A 24 3.15 -7.63 8.73
N VAL A 25 3.39 -6.50 8.06
CA VAL A 25 3.47 -6.46 6.59
C VAL A 25 4.61 -7.35 6.05
N GLU A 26 5.78 -7.31 6.69
CA GLU A 26 6.91 -8.17 6.35
C GLU A 26 6.63 -9.65 6.62
N HIS A 27 5.82 -9.96 7.63
CA HIS A 27 5.38 -11.33 7.91
C HIS A 27 4.61 -11.89 6.71
N TYR A 28 3.58 -11.20 6.22
CA TYR A 28 2.84 -11.61 5.02
C TYR A 28 3.75 -11.70 3.78
N PHE A 29 4.63 -10.71 3.60
CA PHE A 29 5.57 -10.70 2.48
C PHE A 29 6.50 -11.93 2.48
N ASN A 30 7.01 -12.32 3.65
CA ASN A 30 7.92 -13.46 3.82
C ASN A 30 7.20 -14.81 3.62
N HIS A 31 5.88 -14.87 3.85
CA HIS A 31 5.05 -16.05 3.57
C HIS A 31 4.54 -16.09 2.11
N SER A 32 5.00 -15.18 1.26
CA SER A 32 4.53 -15.02 -0.14
C SER A 32 3.06 -14.62 -0.28
N GLU A 33 2.47 -14.10 0.79
CA GLU A 33 1.11 -13.56 0.83
C GLU A 33 1.15 -12.07 0.41
N TYR A 34 1.59 -11.82 -0.82
CA TYR A 34 1.91 -10.47 -1.31
C TYR A 34 0.69 -9.53 -1.38
N GLU A 35 -0.47 -10.09 -1.70
CA GLU A 35 -1.74 -9.37 -1.70
C GLU A 35 -2.05 -8.83 -0.30
N MET A 36 -2.00 -9.70 0.71
CA MET A 36 -2.20 -9.33 2.11
C MET A 36 -1.14 -8.32 2.59
N ALA A 37 0.12 -8.54 2.24
CA ALA A 37 1.19 -7.61 2.58
C ALA A 37 0.92 -6.21 2.01
N PHE A 38 0.49 -6.12 0.75
CA PHE A 38 0.21 -4.83 0.12
C PHE A 38 -1.07 -4.20 0.63
N GLU A 39 -2.14 -4.97 0.83
CA GLU A 39 -3.40 -4.50 1.41
C GLU A 39 -3.19 -3.93 2.81
N GLY A 40 -2.50 -4.66 3.69
CA GLY A 40 -2.18 -4.19 5.04
C GLY A 40 -1.36 -2.90 5.03
N LEU A 41 -0.42 -2.78 4.08
CA LEU A 41 0.34 -1.56 3.88
C LEU A 41 -0.55 -0.38 3.48
N LEU A 42 -1.48 -0.59 2.54
CA LEU A 42 -2.43 0.44 2.12
C LEU A 42 -3.38 0.85 3.25
N ILE A 43 -3.85 -0.10 4.07
CA ILE A 43 -4.75 0.19 5.19
C ILE A 43 -4.07 1.16 6.15
N GLU A 44 -2.84 0.88 6.55
CA GLU A 44 -2.14 1.70 7.54
C GLU A 44 -1.75 3.08 6.98
N LEU A 45 -1.33 3.15 5.71
CA LEU A 45 -1.01 4.44 5.07
C LEU A 45 -2.25 5.33 4.87
N THR A 46 -3.35 4.75 4.38
CA THR A 46 -4.60 5.50 4.17
C THR A 46 -5.22 5.95 5.49
N LYS A 47 -5.14 5.12 6.54
CA LYS A 47 -5.58 5.46 7.89
C LYS A 47 -4.75 6.59 8.51
N LEU A 48 -3.43 6.60 8.29
CA LEU A 48 -2.55 7.68 8.73
C LEU A 48 -2.70 8.96 7.90
N GLY A 49 -3.24 8.87 6.68
CA GLY A 49 -3.34 10.00 5.75
C GLY A 49 -1.99 10.55 5.31
N LYS A 50 -0.92 9.73 5.36
CA LYS A 50 0.46 10.15 5.06
C LYS A 50 1.06 9.38 3.89
N TYR A 51 1.70 10.11 2.99
CA TYR A 51 2.35 9.54 1.79
C TYR A 51 3.82 9.22 2.06
N PRO A 52 4.30 8.01 1.70
CA PRO A 52 5.72 7.67 1.72
C PRO A 52 6.57 8.61 0.85
N LEU A 53 7.87 8.67 1.15
CA LEU A 53 8.81 9.41 0.31
C LEU A 53 8.84 8.80 -1.09
N GLY A 54 8.74 9.67 -2.11
CA GLY A 54 8.71 9.23 -3.52
C GLY A 54 7.42 8.51 -3.90
N PHE A 55 6.33 8.70 -3.15
CA PHE A 55 5.02 8.13 -3.47
C PHE A 55 4.59 8.54 -4.89
N ASN A 56 4.30 7.54 -5.72
CA ASN A 56 3.75 7.70 -7.04
C ASN A 56 2.42 6.95 -7.10
N PHE A 57 1.31 7.69 -7.11
CA PHE A 57 -0.02 7.10 -7.10
C PHE A 57 -0.24 6.10 -8.24
N LEU A 58 0.24 6.39 -9.45
CA LEU A 58 0.02 5.52 -10.60
C LEU A 58 0.77 4.19 -10.46
N GLU A 59 1.99 4.22 -9.92
CA GLU A 59 2.77 3.00 -9.68
C GLU A 59 2.15 2.13 -8.59
N TRP A 60 1.70 2.75 -7.50
CA TRP A 60 1.05 2.06 -6.40
C TRP A 60 -0.31 1.49 -6.82
N LYS A 61 -1.06 2.23 -7.65
CA LYS A 61 -2.32 1.77 -8.23
C LYS A 61 -2.09 0.56 -9.13
N ALA A 62 -1.12 0.63 -10.03
CA ALA A 62 -0.79 -0.50 -10.91
C ALA A 62 -0.36 -1.75 -10.11
N LEU A 63 0.34 -1.55 -8.98
CA LEU A 63 0.70 -2.65 -8.09
C LEU A 63 -0.52 -3.26 -7.37
N GLY A 64 -1.47 -2.42 -6.96
CA GLY A 64 -2.74 -2.89 -6.37
C GLY A 64 -3.58 -3.70 -7.34
N GLU A 65 -3.70 -3.23 -8.58
CA GLU A 65 -4.39 -3.97 -9.66
C GLU A 65 -3.67 -5.29 -10.00
N HIS A 66 -2.33 -5.31 -9.93
CA HIS A 66 -1.56 -6.54 -10.11
C HIS A 66 -1.88 -7.59 -9.02
N PHE A 67 -2.01 -7.16 -7.77
CA PHE A 67 -2.45 -7.99 -6.66
C PHE A 67 -3.98 -8.13 -6.55
N LYS A 68 -4.73 -7.69 -7.58
CA LYS A 68 -6.19 -7.80 -7.68
C LYS A 68 -6.97 -7.11 -6.56
N LEU A 69 -6.37 -6.12 -5.89
CA LEU A 69 -7.04 -5.33 -4.86
C LEU A 69 -8.21 -4.50 -5.42
N ASP A 70 -8.28 -4.33 -6.75
CA ASP A 70 -9.41 -3.73 -7.45
C ASP A 70 -10.66 -4.63 -7.51
N LYS A 71 -10.51 -5.92 -7.19
CA LYS A 71 -11.56 -6.94 -7.30
C LYS A 71 -11.86 -7.62 -5.97
N GLU A 72 -10.82 -7.94 -5.22
CA GLU A 72 -10.92 -8.70 -3.97
C GLU A 72 -10.07 -8.03 -2.89
N SER A 73 -10.48 -8.24 -1.64
CA SER A 73 -9.82 -7.68 -0.45
C SER A 73 -9.89 -8.72 0.66
N VAL A 74 -8.80 -8.88 1.40
CA VAL A 74 -8.69 -9.86 2.49
C VAL A 74 -9.05 -9.23 3.84
N PHE A 75 -8.63 -8.00 4.11
CA PHE A 75 -8.73 -7.36 5.42
C PHE A 75 -9.80 -6.28 5.47
N ASP A 76 -9.93 -5.45 4.43
CA ASP A 76 -10.87 -4.34 4.40
C ASP A 76 -11.55 -4.24 3.02
N VAL A 77 -12.83 -4.61 2.97
CA VAL A 77 -13.69 -4.55 1.77
C VAL A 77 -13.78 -3.19 1.08
N SER A 78 -13.42 -2.12 1.80
CA SER A 78 -13.44 -0.75 1.28
C SER A 78 -12.04 -0.21 0.95
N ILE A 79 -10.98 -1.01 1.13
CA ILE A 79 -9.59 -0.55 1.02
C ILE A 79 -9.30 0.07 -0.35
N TRP A 80 -9.76 -0.56 -1.43
CA TRP A 80 -9.51 -0.05 -2.78
C TRP A 80 -10.08 1.35 -2.97
N THR A 81 -11.33 1.56 -2.57
CA THR A 81 -11.98 2.87 -2.62
C THR A 81 -11.26 3.90 -1.74
N LYS A 82 -10.85 3.51 -0.53
CA LYS A 82 -10.08 4.39 0.38
C LYS A 82 -8.75 4.79 -0.24
N PHE A 83 -8.01 3.83 -0.80
CA PHE A 83 -6.75 4.07 -1.50
C PHE A 83 -6.92 5.00 -2.70
N LEU A 84 -7.96 4.81 -3.53
CA LEU A 84 -8.20 5.67 -4.68
C LEU A 84 -8.56 7.10 -4.28
N ASN A 85 -9.34 7.29 -3.21
CA ASN A 85 -9.68 8.64 -2.72
C ASN A 85 -8.44 9.32 -2.12
N TRP A 86 -7.70 8.61 -1.27
CA TRP A 86 -6.44 9.08 -0.74
C TRP A 86 -5.42 9.42 -1.84
N GLY A 87 -5.33 8.62 -2.90
CA GLY A 87 -4.50 8.91 -4.06
C GLY A 87 -4.94 10.13 -4.88
N LYS A 88 -6.25 10.43 -4.95
CA LYS A 88 -6.74 11.66 -5.59
C LYS A 88 -6.35 12.90 -4.78
N ASP A 89 -6.49 12.83 -3.45
CA ASP A 89 -6.09 13.90 -2.55
C ASP A 89 -4.59 14.22 -2.68
N TYR A 90 -3.75 13.20 -2.97
CA TYR A 90 -2.35 13.40 -3.32
C TYR A 90 -2.18 14.21 -4.61
N LEU A 91 -2.87 13.81 -5.70
CA LEU A 91 -2.73 14.47 -6.99
C LEU A 91 -3.22 15.91 -6.97
N ASP A 92 -4.28 16.20 -6.21
CA ASP A 92 -4.82 17.54 -6.08
C ASP A 92 -3.90 18.50 -5.31
N GLN A 93 -2.94 18.00 -4.50
CA GLN A 93 -1.92 18.84 -3.85
C GLN A 93 -0.88 19.41 -4.82
N TYR A 94 -0.81 18.89 -6.05
CA TYR A 94 0.16 19.31 -7.06
C TYR A 94 -0.51 19.94 -8.30
N ARG A 95 -1.80 20.29 -8.19
CA ARG A 95 -2.52 21.10 -9.19
C ARG A 95 -2.44 22.58 -8.84
#